data_AF-A0A316QR37-F1
#
_entry.id   AF-A0A316QR37-F1
#
_cell.length_a   1.000
_cell.length_b   1.000
_cell.length_c   1.000
_cell.angle_alpha   90.00
_cell.angle_beta   90.00
_cell.angle_gamma   90.00
#
_symmetry.space_group_name_H-M   'P 1'
#
loop_
_entity.id
_entity.type
_entity.pdbx_description
1 polymer ?
#
loop_
_entity_poly.entity_id
_entity_poly.type
_entity_poly.pdbx_seq_one_letter_code
_entity_poly.pdbx_strand_id
1 'polypeptide(L)' 'MKTIKDKYLVVGADFAGYPLKEAVVAHLKAKGWKITDLGVTAESDPDDTENM' A
#
# COMPACT_ATOMS: atom_id res chain seq x y z
N MET A 1 14.82 -13.73 20.69
CA MET A 1 14.48 -13.12 19.39
C MET A 1 13.58 -11.93 19.67
N LYS A 2 13.89 -10.73 19.17
CA LYS A 2 13.03 -9.55 19.40
C LYS A 2 11.82 -9.64 18.46
N THR A 3 10.62 -9.53 19.01
CA THR A 3 9.38 -9.46 18.23
C THR A 3 8.78 -8.07 18.34
N ILE A 4 8.03 -7.67 17.32
CA ILE A 4 7.24 -6.45 17.35
C ILE A 4 5.98 -6.76 18.16
N LYS A 5 5.71 -5.97 19.21
CA LYS A 5 4.52 -6.16 20.06
C LYS A 5 3.24 -5.94 19.26
N ASP A 6 3.17 -4.85 18.51
CA ASP A 6 2.05 -4.49 17.66
C ASP A 6 2.51 -4.21 16.23
N LYS A 7 1.83 -4.83 15.26
CA LYS A 7 2.20 -4.78 13.84
C LYS A 7 1.52 -3.61 13.13
N TYR A 8 2.12 -2.42 13.18
CA TYR A 8 1.64 -1.25 12.44
C TYR A 8 2.60 -0.92 11.29
N LEU A 9 2.04 -0.56 10.12
CA LEU A 9 2.81 -0.12 8.97
C LEU A 9 2.08 1.01 8.24
N VAL A 10 2.84 1.99 7.77
CA VAL A 10 2.36 3.00 6.81
C VAL A 10 2.88 2.60 5.43
N VAL A 11 2.02 2.64 4.42
CA VAL A 11 2.38 2.32 3.03
C VAL A 11 1.96 3.45 2.11
N GLY A 12 2.70 3.61 1.02
CA GLY A 12 2.34 4.46 -0.10
C GLY A 12 3.14 4.07 -1.33
N ALA A 13 2.61 4.38 -2.50
CA ALA A 13 3.24 4.18 -3.80
C ALA A 13 2.71 5.22 -4.80
N ASP A 14 3.44 5.44 -5.89
CA ASP A 14 2.92 6.12 -7.06
C ASP A 14 2.01 5.17 -7.89
N PHE A 15 1.46 5.69 -8.98
CA PHE A 15 0.56 4.97 -9.89
C PHE A 15 1.18 3.67 -10.41
N ALA A 16 2.46 3.71 -10.80
CA ALA A 16 3.19 2.54 -11.29
C ALA A 16 3.34 1.46 -10.21
N GLY A 17 3.49 1.86 -8.94
CA GLY A 17 3.61 0.95 -7.81
C GLY A 17 2.28 0.42 -7.27
N TYR A 18 1.12 0.95 -7.70
CA TYR A 18 -0.19 0.60 -7.13
C TYR A 18 -0.49 -0.92 -7.14
N PRO A 19 -0.31 -1.67 -8.25
CA PRO A 19 -0.67 -3.10 -8.26
C PRO A 19 0.15 -3.93 -7.26
N LEU A 20 1.44 -3.61 -7.12
CA LEU A 20 2.31 -4.29 -6.16
C LEU A 20 1.99 -3.87 -4.72
N LYS A 21 1.72 -2.58 -4.49
CA LYS A 21 1.32 -2.05 -3.19
C LYS A 21 0.08 -2.78 -2.68
N GLU A 22 -0.96 -2.92 -3.50
CA GLU A 22 -2.19 -3.65 -3.14
C GLU A 22 -1.94 -5.12 -2.80
N ALA A 23 -1.12 -5.82 -3.61
CA ALA A 23 -0.77 -7.22 -3.36
C ALA A 23 -0.03 -7.40 -2.01
N VAL A 24 0.92 -6.51 -1.70
CA VAL A 24 1.68 -6.53 -0.45
C VAL A 24 0.79 -6.18 0.75
N VAL A 25 -0.09 -5.18 0.61
CA VAL A 25 -1.06 -4.80 1.66
C VAL A 25 -1.98 -5.96 1.99
N ALA A 26 -2.54 -6.63 0.98
CA ALA A 26 -3.39 -7.80 1.17
C ALA A 26 -2.66 -8.92 1.95
N HIS A 27 -1.43 -9.25 1.53
CA HIS A 27 -0.60 -10.24 2.20
C HIS A 27 -0.30 -9.89 3.66
N LEU A 28 0.04 -8.63 3.95
CA LEU A 28 0.37 -8.19 5.29
C LEU A 28 -0.87 -8.13 6.20
N LYS A 29 -2.02 -7.67 5.68
CA LYS A 29 -3.30 -7.72 6.42
C LYS A 29 -3.65 -9.17 6.80
N ALA A 30 -3.48 -10.14 5.90
CA ALA A 30 -3.67 -11.57 6.20
C ALA A 30 -2.72 -12.09 7.30
N LYS A 31 -1.59 -11.42 7.54
CA LYS A 31 -0.62 -11.71 8.61
C LYS A 31 -0.84 -10.91 9.90
N GLY A 32 -1.97 -10.20 10.00
CA GLY A 32 -2.37 -9.43 11.17
C GLY A 32 -1.69 -8.07 11.30
N TRP A 33 -1.22 -7.49 10.19
CA TRP A 33 -0.73 -6.11 10.19
C TRP A 33 -1.90 -5.11 10.11
N LYS A 34 -1.79 -4.05 10.88
CA LYS A 34 -2.63 -2.86 10.81
C LYS A 34 -1.94 -1.85 9.90
N ILE A 35 -2.57 -1.53 8.78
CA ILE A 35 -1.95 -0.71 7.73
C ILE A 35 -2.69 0.61 7.58
N THR A 36 -1.94 1.71 7.58
CA THR A 36 -2.40 3.03 7.12
C THR A 36 -1.88 3.21 5.70
N ASP A 37 -2.78 3.29 4.73
CA ASP A 37 -2.44 3.50 3.32
C ASP A 37 -2.59 4.99 2.98
N LEU A 38 -1.50 5.61 2.53
CA LEU A 38 -1.47 7.01 2.13
C LEU A 38 -1.70 7.21 0.62
N GLY A 39 -2.02 6.13 -0.09
CA GLY A 39 -2.27 6.12 -1.52
C GLY A 39 -1.01 5.87 -2.35
N VAL A 40 -1.13 5.90 -3.68
CA VAL A 40 -2.37 6.13 -4.44
C VAL A 40 -3.39 4.99 -4.29
N THR A 41 -4.68 5.28 -4.43
CA THR A 41 -5.78 4.28 -4.32
C THR A 41 -6.35 3.86 -5.67
N ALA A 42 -5.67 4.23 -6.75
CA ALA A 42 -6.00 3.86 -8.12
C ALA A 42 -4.71 3.76 -8.95
N GLU A 43 -4.74 2.92 -9.98
CA GLU A 43 -3.65 2.66 -10.92
C GLU A 43 -3.40 3.78 -11.93
N SER A 44 -4.42 4.59 -12.24
CA SER A 44 -4.32 5.85 -12.96
C SER A 44 -5.64 6.62 -12.83
N ASP A 45 -5.58 7.94 -12.89
CA ASP A 45 -6.75 8.76 -13.21
C ASP A 45 -6.75 8.99 -14.72
N PRO A 46 -7.76 8.53 -15.48
CA PRO A 46 -7.81 8.69 -16.93
C PRO A 46 -7.87 10.16 -17.37
N ASP A 47 -8.18 11.09 -16.46
CA ASP A 47 -8.20 12.54 -16.73
C ASP A 47 -6.92 13.25 -16.26
N ASP A 48 -5.98 12.57 -15.58
CA ASP A 48 -4.72 13.17 -15.12
C ASP A 48 -3.60 12.99 -16.16
N THR A 49 -3.45 14.00 -17.02
CA THR A 49 -2.45 14.03 -18.08
C THR A 49 -1.01 14.20 -17.59
N GLU A 50 -0.78 14.53 -16.32
CA GLU A 50 0.57 14.76 -15.80
C GLU A 50 1.22 13.49 -15.22
N ASN A 51 0.44 12.41 -14.99
CA ASN A 51 0.92 11.16 -14.39
C ASN A 51 0.30 9.89 -14.99
N MET A 52 -0.05 9.88 -16.29
CA MET A 52 -0.34 8.65 -17.03
C MET A 52 0.93 7.84 -17.34
#